data_AF-A0AAD4LIQ4-F1
#
_entry.id   AF-A0AAD4LIQ4-F1
#
_cell.length_a   1.000
_cell.length_b   1.000
_cell.length_c   1.000
_cell.angle_alpha   90.00
_cell.angle_beta   90.00
_cell.angle_gamma   90.00
#
_symmetry.space_group_name_H-M   'P 1'
#
loop_
_entity.id
_entity.type
_entity.pdbx_description
1 polymer ?
#
loop_
_entity_poly.entity_id
_entity_poly.type
_entity_poly.pdbx_seq_one_letter_code
_entity_poly.pdbx_strand_id
1 'polypeptide(L)'
;MEWPTASVALCLSHGLLEDDGEWRRSLDEVKDFQTGTILRSLFVVILRDCMPSDPAALWREYKPFLCDDLQRTLGRLGIRDASPEVTFDYGLHLIRDTLMWESNKTMKDVGMPDPCWNWKSMFDPVEEERMLLHCLLMLNEEQTVAFNRVMDCVLAHHCKTFFLVGVAGAGKTFLYNTLCHALRSRTMVVLCVAYSGIAAQLLSGGQTTHSTFKILFDSKTGK
;
A
#
# COMPACT_ATOMS: atom_id res chain seq x y z
N MET A 1 -10.55 30.49 38.88
CA MET A 1 -9.19 30.55 39.46
C MET A 1 -8.86 29.13 39.86
N GLU A 2 -7.88 28.56 39.17
CA GLU A 2 -7.10 27.35 39.49
C GLU A 2 -7.84 26.01 39.71
N TRP A 3 -7.93 25.23 38.63
CA TRP A 3 -8.03 23.77 38.71
C TRP A 3 -6.64 23.18 39.05
N PRO A 4 -6.56 22.09 39.83
CA PRO A 4 -5.32 21.65 40.44
C PRO A 4 -4.42 20.92 39.42
N THR A 5 -3.40 21.61 38.94
CA THR A 5 -2.23 21.04 38.25
C THR A 5 -1.46 20.02 39.12
N ALA A 6 -1.75 19.97 40.41
CA ALA A 6 -1.15 19.04 41.36
C ALA A 6 -1.52 17.56 41.11
N SER A 7 -2.71 17.27 40.58
CA SER A 7 -3.15 15.88 40.38
C SER A 7 -2.45 15.19 39.20
N VAL A 8 -2.08 15.95 38.16
CA VAL A 8 -1.37 15.40 36.99
C VAL A 8 0.11 15.16 37.32
N ALA A 9 0.72 16.07 38.09
CA ALA A 9 2.10 15.92 38.56
C ALA A 9 2.26 14.76 39.56
N LEU A 10 1.25 14.50 40.40
CA LEU A 10 1.28 13.35 41.32
C LEU A 10 1.19 12.01 40.58
N CYS A 11 0.36 11.92 39.53
CA CYS A 11 0.25 10.72 38.69
C CYS A 11 1.54 10.43 37.88
N LEU A 12 2.23 11.48 37.41
CA LEU A 12 3.54 11.37 36.76
C LEU A 12 4.64 10.90 37.74
N SER A 13 4.58 11.32 39.00
CA SER A 13 5.57 10.95 40.02
C SER A 13 5.40 9.54 40.61
N HIS A 14 4.22 8.93 40.44
CA HIS A 14 3.90 7.59 40.96
C HIS A 14 3.90 6.48 39.89
N GLY A 15 4.26 6.77 38.64
CA GLY A 15 4.34 5.76 37.57
C GLY A 15 2.98 5.17 37.16
N LEU A 16 1.89 5.91 37.38
CA LEU A 16 0.51 5.47 37.10
C LEU A 16 0.05 5.77 35.66
N LEU A 17 0.91 6.36 34.84
CA LEU A 17 0.74 6.48 33.39
C LEU A 17 1.82 5.60 32.76
N GLU A 18 1.40 4.65 31.92
CA GLU A 18 2.31 3.82 31.12
C GLU A 18 3.17 4.73 30.25
N ASP A 19 4.45 4.85 30.58
CA ASP A 19 5.42 5.42 29.67
C ASP A 19 5.61 4.41 28.52
N ASP A 20 5.31 4.83 27.29
CA ASP A 20 5.55 4.05 26.06
C ASP A 20 7.05 3.64 25.90
N GLY A 21 7.92 4.09 26.81
CA GLY A 21 9.29 3.61 26.98
C GLY A 21 9.45 2.10 27.17
N GLU A 22 8.44 1.37 27.66
CA GLU A 22 8.49 -0.10 27.70
C GLU A 22 8.42 -0.75 26.32
N TRP A 23 7.60 -0.21 25.43
CA TRP A 23 7.45 -0.70 24.06
C TRP A 23 8.72 -0.42 23.25
N ARG A 24 9.32 0.76 23.46
CA ARG A 24 10.63 1.12 22.87
C ARG A 24 11.73 0.18 23.32
N ARG A 25 11.85 -0.07 24.62
CA ARG A 25 12.84 -1.03 25.16
C ARG A 25 12.65 -2.41 24.56
N SER A 26 11.41 -2.90 24.52
CA SER A 26 11.08 -4.20 23.94
C SER A 26 11.48 -4.30 22.47
N LEU A 27 11.21 -3.27 21.67
CA LEU A 27 11.59 -3.21 20.26
C LEU A 27 13.11 -3.05 20.08
N ASP A 28 13.76 -2.27 20.93
CA ASP A 28 15.21 -2.07 20.92
C ASP A 28 15.99 -3.35 21.24
N GLU A 29 15.46 -4.21 22.12
CA GLU A 29 16.09 -5.50 22.45
C GLU A 29 16.11 -6.46 21.26
N VAL A 30 15.11 -6.40 20.37
CA VAL A 30 14.98 -7.35 19.26
C VAL A 30 15.42 -6.80 17.91
N LYS A 31 15.43 -5.48 17.70
CA LYS A 31 15.66 -4.87 16.38
C LYS A 31 16.99 -5.24 15.74
N ASP A 32 18.02 -5.50 16.55
CA ASP A 32 19.37 -5.80 16.05
C ASP A 32 19.59 -7.31 15.78
N PHE A 33 18.68 -8.17 16.27
CA PHE A 33 18.84 -9.63 16.21
C PHE A 33 17.78 -10.33 15.37
N GLN A 34 16.67 -9.66 15.06
CA GLN A 34 15.51 -10.23 14.39
C GLN A 34 15.23 -9.52 13.06
N THR A 35 14.56 -10.25 12.15
CA THR A 35 14.10 -9.66 10.88
C THR A 35 12.82 -8.85 11.07
N GLY A 36 12.56 -7.94 10.14
CA GLY A 36 11.36 -7.12 10.08
C GLY A 36 10.07 -7.92 10.13
N THR A 37 10.04 -9.17 9.63
CA THR A 37 8.88 -10.06 9.79
C THR A 37 8.55 -10.32 11.27
N ILE A 38 9.54 -10.74 12.06
CA ILE A 38 9.35 -11.02 13.49
C ILE A 38 9.05 -9.73 14.25
N LEU A 39 9.76 -8.65 13.90
CA LEU A 39 9.58 -7.34 14.47
C LEU A 39 8.16 -6.78 14.24
N ARG A 40 7.59 -6.96 13.04
CA ARG A 40 6.20 -6.62 12.73
C ARG A 40 5.20 -7.44 13.54
N SER A 41 5.45 -8.74 13.76
CA SER A 41 4.59 -9.57 14.61
C SER A 41 4.57 -9.05 16.06
N LEU A 42 5.74 -8.73 16.64
CA LEU A 42 5.81 -8.12 17.97
C LEU A 42 5.08 -6.76 17.99
N PHE A 43 5.28 -5.95 16.97
CA PHE A 43 4.60 -4.66 16.84
C PHE A 43 3.07 -4.81 16.83
N VAL A 44 2.54 -5.80 16.11
CA VAL A 44 1.09 -6.10 16.10
C VAL A 44 0.60 -6.52 17.48
N VAL A 45 1.37 -7.31 18.23
CA VAL A 45 1.04 -7.68 19.62
C VAL A 45 0.96 -6.44 20.50
N ILE A 46 1.95 -5.53 20.41
CA ILE A 46 1.95 -4.26 21.15
C ILE A 46 0.70 -3.43 20.82
N LEU A 47 0.37 -3.29 19.53
CA LEU A 47 -0.83 -2.55 19.10
C LEU A 47 -2.14 -3.18 19.61
N ARG A 48 -2.21 -4.52 19.62
CA ARG A 48 -3.43 -5.26 19.96
C ARG A 48 -3.68 -5.27 21.47
N ASP A 49 -2.65 -5.58 22.25
CA ASP A 49 -2.74 -5.97 23.65
C ASP A 49 -2.32 -4.85 24.61
N CYS A 50 -1.38 -3.99 24.17
CA CYS A 50 -0.79 -2.97 25.04
C CYS A 50 -1.34 -1.56 24.80
N MET A 51 -1.99 -1.31 23.66
CA MET A 51 -2.63 -0.03 23.32
C MET A 51 -1.73 1.20 23.58
N PRO A 52 -0.58 1.32 22.89
CA PRO A 52 0.38 2.39 23.13
C PRO A 52 -0.25 3.78 22.97
N SER A 53 0.27 4.76 23.71
CA SER A 53 -0.29 6.11 23.77
C SER A 53 -0.17 6.87 22.44
N ASP A 54 0.96 6.70 21.71
CA ASP A 54 1.13 7.19 20.33
C ASP A 54 1.68 6.09 19.39
N PRO A 55 0.81 5.20 18.88
CA PRO A 55 1.17 4.14 17.94
C PRO A 55 1.84 4.66 16.66
N ALA A 56 1.42 5.84 16.18
CA ALA A 56 1.94 6.46 14.98
C ALA A 56 3.36 7.03 15.17
N ALA A 57 3.69 7.54 16.36
CA ALA A 57 5.07 7.87 16.72
C ALA A 57 5.96 6.62 16.75
N LEU A 58 5.48 5.54 17.37
CA LEU A 58 6.22 4.28 17.45
C LEU A 58 6.49 3.70 16.05
N TRP A 59 5.49 3.70 15.16
CA TRP A 59 5.66 3.34 13.76
C TRP A 59 6.70 4.21 13.05
N ARG A 60 6.60 5.55 13.17
CA ARG A 60 7.52 6.48 12.48
C ARG A 60 8.98 6.20 12.82
N GLU A 61 9.24 5.78 14.04
CA GLU A 61 10.58 5.49 14.53
C GLU A 61 11.08 4.11 14.11
N TYR A 62 10.27 3.07 14.30
CA TYR A 62 10.71 1.70 14.07
C TYR A 62 10.48 1.19 12.65
N LYS A 63 9.73 1.91 11.79
CA LYS A 63 9.48 1.51 10.40
C LYS A 63 10.73 1.09 9.58
N PRO A 64 11.95 1.67 9.76
CA PRO A 64 13.12 1.19 9.02
C PRO A 64 13.49 -0.25 9.36
N PHE A 65 13.37 -0.64 10.64
CA PHE A 65 13.65 -1.99 11.14
C PHE A 65 12.48 -2.93 10.87
N LEU A 66 11.25 -2.44 11.07
CA LEU A 66 10.02 -3.19 10.75
C LEU A 66 9.90 -3.50 9.26
N CYS A 67 10.70 -2.91 8.37
CA CYS A 67 10.58 -3.08 6.92
C CYS A 67 11.90 -3.51 6.24
N ASP A 68 12.90 -3.92 7.01
CA ASP A 68 14.25 -4.24 6.52
C ASP A 68 14.29 -5.39 5.49
N ASP A 69 13.34 -6.33 5.57
CA ASP A 69 13.20 -7.48 4.70
C ASP A 69 12.34 -7.19 3.46
N LEU A 70 11.58 -6.09 3.47
CA LEU A 70 10.52 -5.85 2.50
C LEU A 70 11.04 -5.49 1.12
N GLN A 71 12.21 -4.88 1.00
CA GLN A 71 12.81 -4.63 -0.32
C GLN A 71 13.08 -5.95 -1.07
N ARG A 72 13.52 -6.99 -0.36
CA ARG A 72 13.71 -8.33 -0.93
C ARG A 72 12.36 -8.98 -1.25
N THR A 73 11.39 -8.87 -0.37
CA THR A 73 10.04 -9.43 -0.55
C THR A 73 9.34 -8.81 -1.76
N LEU A 74 9.35 -7.48 -1.87
CA LEU A 74 8.84 -6.73 -3.01
C LEU A 74 9.56 -7.08 -4.31
N GLY A 75 10.88 -7.30 -4.25
CA GLY A 75 11.67 -7.79 -5.39
C GLY A 75 11.20 -9.15 -5.91
N ARG A 76 10.79 -10.07 -5.01
CA ARG A 76 10.18 -11.36 -5.38
C ARG A 76 8.78 -11.20 -5.97
N LEU A 77 8.06 -10.13 -5.62
CA LEU A 77 6.77 -9.74 -6.20
C LEU A 77 6.91 -8.91 -7.49
N GLY A 78 8.13 -8.77 -8.03
CA GLY A 78 8.38 -8.06 -9.28
C GLY A 78 8.63 -6.56 -9.14
N ILE A 79 8.55 -5.98 -7.93
CA ILE A 79 8.93 -4.58 -7.67
C ILE A 79 10.41 -4.54 -7.28
N ARG A 80 11.28 -4.32 -8.26
CA ARG A 80 12.72 -4.09 -8.03
C ARG A 80 12.96 -2.63 -7.64
N ASP A 81 13.91 -2.41 -6.75
CA ASP A 81 14.32 -1.06 -6.30
C ASP A 81 13.15 -0.18 -5.81
N ALA A 82 12.24 -0.79 -5.04
CA ALA A 82 11.12 -0.07 -4.42
C ALA A 82 11.63 1.13 -3.60
N SER A 83 10.98 2.29 -3.76
CA SER A 83 11.32 3.45 -2.94
C SER A 83 11.00 3.16 -1.46
N PRO A 84 11.62 3.89 -0.52
CA PRO A 84 11.28 3.77 0.89
C PRO A 84 9.80 4.00 1.17
N GLU A 85 9.13 4.91 0.45
CA GLU A 85 7.69 5.12 0.63
C GLU A 85 6.87 3.88 0.27
N VAL A 86 7.18 3.25 -0.86
CA VAL A 86 6.50 2.01 -1.31
C VAL A 86 6.74 0.87 -0.31
N THR A 87 7.97 0.76 0.18
CA THR A 87 8.38 -0.28 1.14
C THR A 87 7.65 -0.12 2.47
N PHE A 88 7.59 1.10 3.01
CA PHE A 88 6.89 1.37 4.26
C PHE A 88 5.37 1.26 4.11
N ASP A 89 4.81 1.63 2.96
CA ASP A 89 3.38 1.46 2.69
C ASP A 89 2.98 -0.02 2.67
N TYR A 90 3.81 -0.86 2.05
CA TYR A 90 3.62 -2.31 2.10
C TYR A 90 3.72 -2.86 3.52
N GLY A 91 4.66 -2.35 4.32
CA GLY A 91 4.79 -2.69 5.74
C GLY A 91 3.52 -2.38 6.54
N LEU A 92 2.92 -1.20 6.32
CA LEU A 92 1.62 -0.85 6.93
C LEU A 92 0.51 -1.82 6.50
N HIS A 93 0.51 -2.24 5.23
CA HIS A 93 -0.46 -3.21 4.75
C HIS A 93 -0.34 -4.57 5.43
N LEU A 94 0.89 -5.07 5.62
CA LEU A 94 1.10 -6.32 6.34
C LEU A 94 0.62 -6.22 7.79
N ILE A 95 0.95 -5.12 8.48
CA ILE A 95 0.48 -4.86 9.85
C ILE A 95 -1.05 -4.84 9.90
N ARG A 96 -1.71 -4.11 8.99
CA ARG A 96 -3.16 -4.05 8.87
C ARG A 96 -3.77 -5.44 8.71
N ASP A 97 -3.21 -6.23 7.79
CA ASP A 97 -3.73 -7.54 7.46
C ASP A 97 -3.58 -8.53 8.63
N THR A 98 -2.44 -8.49 9.34
CA THR A 98 -2.24 -9.29 10.56
C THR A 98 -3.17 -8.86 11.69
N LEU A 99 -3.34 -7.54 11.93
CA LEU A 99 -4.28 -7.02 12.94
C LEU A 99 -5.72 -7.47 12.67
N MET A 100 -6.14 -7.37 11.41
CA MET A 100 -7.46 -7.83 10.97
C MET A 100 -7.66 -9.31 11.25
N TRP A 101 -6.68 -10.13 10.89
CA TRP A 101 -6.73 -11.57 11.08
C TRP A 101 -6.77 -11.98 12.56
N GLU A 102 -5.94 -11.34 13.40
CA GLU A 102 -5.76 -11.76 14.79
C GLU A 102 -6.75 -11.14 15.78
N SER A 103 -7.30 -9.96 15.46
CA SER A 103 -8.07 -9.17 16.44
C SER A 103 -9.32 -8.49 15.88
N ASN A 104 -9.56 -8.59 14.56
CA ASN A 104 -10.66 -7.91 13.87
C ASN A 104 -10.71 -6.38 14.13
N LYS A 105 -9.56 -5.78 14.46
CA LYS A 105 -9.37 -4.34 14.66
C LYS A 105 -8.89 -3.67 13.37
N THR A 106 -9.35 -2.44 13.13
CA THR A 106 -8.89 -1.57 12.05
C THR A 106 -7.66 -0.76 12.45
N MET A 107 -6.94 -0.22 11.45
CA MET A 107 -5.83 0.71 11.69
C MET A 107 -6.27 1.92 12.51
N LYS A 108 -7.52 2.38 12.29
CA LYS A 108 -8.12 3.49 13.05
C LYS A 108 -8.36 3.13 14.50
N ASP A 109 -8.77 1.89 14.79
CA ASP A 109 -9.02 1.44 16.16
C ASP A 109 -7.74 1.38 17.00
N VAL A 110 -6.58 1.25 16.34
CA VAL A 110 -5.26 1.21 16.98
C VAL A 110 -4.43 2.47 16.73
N GLY A 111 -5.03 3.57 16.26
CA GLY A 111 -4.34 4.85 16.06
C GLY A 111 -3.21 4.84 15.02
N MET A 112 -3.22 3.89 14.08
CA MET A 112 -2.20 3.73 13.05
C MET A 112 -2.63 4.36 11.70
N PRO A 113 -1.68 4.83 10.88
CA PRO A 113 -1.99 5.30 9.53
C PRO A 113 -2.40 4.14 8.62
N ASP A 114 -3.42 4.36 7.80
CA ASP A 114 -3.81 3.40 6.76
C ASP A 114 -2.77 3.35 5.62
N PRO A 115 -2.54 2.17 5.02
CA PRO A 115 -1.77 2.06 3.79
C PRO A 115 -2.39 2.91 2.67
N CYS A 116 -1.56 3.63 1.93
CA CYS A 116 -1.94 4.44 0.79
C CYS A 116 -2.43 3.57 -0.38
N TRP A 117 -1.85 2.38 -0.56
CA TRP A 117 -2.16 1.50 -1.69
C TRP A 117 -3.06 0.33 -1.26
N ASN A 118 -3.96 -0.07 -2.16
CA ASN A 118 -4.72 -1.31 -1.98
C ASN A 118 -3.91 -2.51 -2.47
N TRP A 119 -2.95 -2.92 -1.64
CA TRP A 119 -2.02 -4.01 -1.93
C TRP A 119 -2.70 -5.36 -2.22
N LYS A 120 -3.86 -5.65 -1.61
CA LYS A 120 -4.66 -6.86 -1.92
C LYS A 120 -5.11 -6.89 -3.38
N SER A 121 -5.56 -5.74 -3.91
CA SER A 121 -5.92 -5.61 -5.32
C SER A 121 -4.72 -5.54 -6.27
N MET A 122 -3.50 -5.47 -5.73
CA MET A 122 -2.29 -5.30 -6.50
C MET A 122 -1.51 -6.63 -6.62
N PHE A 123 -1.76 -7.60 -5.74
CA PHE A 123 -0.97 -8.85 -5.61
C PHE A 123 -1.79 -10.09 -5.21
N ASP A 124 -2.96 -10.33 -5.82
CA ASP A 124 -3.58 -11.67 -5.79
C ASP A 124 -3.63 -12.26 -7.21
N PRO A 125 -2.60 -13.03 -7.62
CA PRO A 125 -2.54 -13.60 -8.96
C PRO A 125 -3.73 -14.51 -9.30
N VAL A 126 -4.32 -15.17 -8.30
CA VAL A 126 -5.44 -16.11 -8.49
C VAL A 126 -6.73 -15.33 -8.77
N GLU A 127 -6.98 -14.28 -8.00
CA GLU A 127 -8.12 -13.39 -8.23
C GLU A 127 -7.99 -12.62 -9.55
N GLU A 128 -6.78 -12.16 -9.87
CA GLU A 128 -6.46 -11.50 -11.14
C GLU A 128 -6.67 -12.44 -12.34
N GLU A 129 -6.30 -13.72 -12.22
CA GLU A 129 -6.57 -14.74 -13.25
C GLU A 129 -8.07 -15.00 -13.42
N ARG A 130 -8.82 -15.06 -12.32
CA ARG A 130 -10.29 -15.22 -12.35
C ARG A 130 -10.95 -14.05 -13.06
N MET A 131 -10.56 -12.82 -12.74
CA MET A 131 -11.06 -11.60 -13.38
C MET A 131 -10.67 -11.55 -14.87
N LEU A 132 -9.43 -11.94 -15.20
CA LEU A 132 -8.97 -12.03 -16.58
C LEU A 132 -9.85 -12.96 -17.42
N LEU A 133 -10.12 -14.18 -16.93
CA LEU A 133 -10.95 -15.15 -17.64
C LEU A 133 -12.34 -14.59 -17.96
N HIS A 134 -12.96 -13.89 -17.00
CA HIS A 134 -14.24 -13.22 -17.24
C HIS A 134 -14.11 -12.12 -18.30
N CYS A 135 -13.09 -11.28 -18.20
CA CYS A 135 -12.88 -10.18 -19.13
C CYS A 135 -12.62 -10.64 -20.57
N LEU A 136 -11.82 -11.70 -20.76
CA LEU A 136 -11.49 -12.23 -22.09
C LEU A 136 -12.73 -12.72 -22.86
N LEU A 137 -13.73 -13.26 -22.15
CA LEU A 137 -14.99 -13.71 -22.75
C LEU A 137 -15.87 -12.54 -23.23
N MET A 138 -15.62 -11.34 -22.72
CA MET A 138 -16.44 -10.14 -22.98
C MET A 138 -15.76 -9.16 -23.95
N LEU A 139 -14.51 -9.43 -24.38
CA LEU A 139 -13.84 -8.61 -25.37
C LEU A 139 -14.52 -8.76 -26.73
N ASN A 140 -14.71 -7.63 -27.41
CA ASN A 140 -15.06 -7.65 -28.83
C ASN A 140 -13.82 -7.94 -29.70
N GLU A 141 -14.03 -8.13 -30.99
CA GLU A 141 -12.96 -8.50 -31.94
C GLU A 141 -11.83 -7.47 -31.98
N GLU A 142 -12.15 -6.17 -32.09
CA GLU A 142 -11.16 -5.09 -32.15
C GLU A 142 -10.34 -4.98 -30.85
N GLN A 143 -11.01 -5.10 -29.70
CA GLN A 143 -10.36 -5.10 -28.40
C GLN A 143 -9.47 -6.33 -28.21
N THR A 144 -9.87 -7.49 -28.72
CA THR A 144 -9.07 -8.72 -28.70
C THR A 144 -7.80 -8.56 -29.51
N VAL A 145 -7.89 -7.96 -30.70
CA VAL A 145 -6.71 -7.65 -31.53
C VAL A 145 -5.77 -6.69 -30.80
N ALA A 146 -6.30 -5.63 -30.19
CA ALA A 146 -5.50 -4.68 -29.43
C ALA A 146 -4.86 -5.32 -28.19
N PHE A 147 -5.61 -6.14 -27.45
CA PHE A 147 -5.13 -6.89 -26.29
C PHE A 147 -3.95 -7.79 -26.66
N ASN A 148 -4.12 -8.65 -27.67
CA ASN A 148 -3.08 -9.58 -28.12
C ASN A 148 -1.83 -8.84 -28.56
N ARG A 149 -1.98 -7.76 -29.34
CA ARG A 149 -0.84 -6.97 -29.82
C ARG A 149 -0.01 -6.37 -28.69
N VAL A 150 -0.65 -5.90 -27.62
CA VAL A 150 0.05 -5.38 -26.44
C VAL A 150 0.69 -6.53 -25.66
N MET A 151 -0.04 -7.61 -25.40
CA MET A 151 0.45 -8.76 -24.66
C MET A 151 1.65 -9.43 -25.34
N ASP A 152 1.58 -9.67 -26.65
CA ASP A 152 2.68 -10.25 -27.43
C ASP A 152 3.94 -9.39 -27.33
N CYS A 153 3.79 -8.06 -27.37
CA CYS A 153 4.90 -7.12 -27.21
C CYS A 153 5.54 -7.21 -25.82
N VAL A 154 4.71 -7.28 -24.78
CA VAL A 154 5.18 -7.38 -23.38
C VAL A 154 5.86 -8.72 -23.12
N LEU A 155 5.27 -9.82 -23.59
CA LEU A 155 5.81 -11.17 -23.44
C LEU A 155 7.11 -11.38 -24.23
N ALA A 156 7.27 -10.67 -25.36
CA ALA A 156 8.52 -10.62 -26.10
C ALA A 156 9.57 -9.66 -25.49
N HIS A 157 9.29 -9.09 -24.31
CA HIS A 157 10.16 -8.12 -23.61
C HIS A 157 10.55 -6.89 -24.46
N HIS A 158 9.68 -6.48 -25.38
CA HIS A 158 9.90 -5.29 -26.18
C HIS A 158 9.38 -4.03 -25.48
N CYS A 159 10.21 -2.99 -25.42
CA CYS A 159 9.81 -1.67 -24.95
C CYS A 159 9.09 -0.91 -26.09
N LYS A 160 7.76 -0.83 -26.04
CA LYS A 160 6.96 -0.04 -26.98
C LYS A 160 5.89 0.77 -26.25
N THR A 161 5.49 1.87 -26.87
CA THR A 161 4.36 2.70 -26.44
C THR A 161 3.19 2.49 -27.39
N PHE A 162 1.99 2.31 -26.84
CA PHE A 162 0.76 2.13 -27.59
C PHE A 162 -0.23 3.23 -27.25
N PHE A 163 -1.00 3.66 -28.25
CA PHE A 163 -2.11 4.58 -28.08
C PHE A 163 -3.39 3.86 -28.51
N LEU A 164 -4.33 3.72 -27.58
CA LEU A 164 -5.64 3.14 -27.87
C LEU A 164 -6.63 4.26 -28.19
N VAL A 165 -7.09 4.30 -29.43
CA VAL A 165 -8.07 5.28 -29.91
C VAL A 165 -9.40 4.59 -30.13
N GLY A 166 -10.48 5.23 -29.68
CA GLY A 166 -11.84 4.73 -29.86
C GLY A 166 -12.85 5.77 -29.42
N VAL A 167 -14.07 5.66 -29.93
CA VAL A 167 -15.17 6.57 -29.58
C VAL A 167 -15.55 6.45 -28.10
N ALA A 168 -16.34 7.41 -27.60
CA ALA A 168 -16.95 7.30 -26.28
C ALA A 168 -17.79 6.01 -26.20
N GLY A 169 -17.69 5.27 -25.09
CA GLY A 169 -18.40 3.99 -24.92
C GLY A 169 -17.76 2.77 -25.59
N ALA A 170 -16.67 2.91 -26.36
CA ALA A 170 -15.99 1.78 -27.02
C ALA A 170 -15.26 0.79 -26.07
N GLY A 171 -15.44 0.92 -24.75
CA GLY A 171 -14.83 0.01 -23.77
C GLY A 171 -13.32 0.13 -23.60
N LYS A 172 -12.71 1.29 -23.88
CA LYS A 172 -11.25 1.51 -23.69
C LYS A 172 -10.78 1.19 -22.27
N THR A 173 -11.52 1.69 -21.28
CA THR A 173 -11.23 1.43 -19.86
C THR A 173 -11.35 -0.06 -19.52
N PHE A 174 -12.33 -0.75 -20.11
CA PHE A 174 -12.47 -2.19 -19.95
C PHE A 174 -11.24 -2.92 -20.48
N LEU A 175 -10.77 -2.58 -21.69
CA LEU A 175 -9.56 -3.15 -22.25
C LEU A 175 -8.30 -2.85 -21.40
N TYR A 176 -8.15 -1.63 -20.86
CA TYR A 176 -7.06 -1.32 -19.94
C TYR A 176 -7.09 -2.20 -18.69
N ASN A 177 -8.27 -2.39 -18.08
CA ASN A 177 -8.40 -3.26 -16.92
C ASN A 177 -8.11 -4.73 -17.27
N THR A 178 -8.57 -5.22 -18.43
CA THR A 178 -8.24 -6.57 -18.90
C THR A 178 -6.73 -6.78 -19.05
N LEU A 179 -6.01 -5.78 -19.59
CA LEU A 179 -4.54 -5.81 -19.65
C LEU A 179 -3.92 -5.83 -18.25
N CYS A 180 -4.45 -5.06 -17.30
CA CYS A 180 -3.97 -5.07 -15.92
C CYS A 180 -4.12 -6.45 -15.29
N HIS A 181 -5.30 -7.06 -15.42
CA HIS A 181 -5.57 -8.41 -14.92
C HIS A 181 -4.64 -9.45 -15.55
N ALA A 182 -4.40 -9.37 -16.86
CA ALA A 182 -3.49 -10.27 -17.57
C ALA A 182 -2.04 -10.18 -17.10
N LEU A 183 -1.56 -8.97 -16.83
CA LEU A 183 -0.18 -8.74 -16.42
C LEU A 183 0.00 -9.07 -14.93
N ARG A 184 -0.96 -8.71 -14.08
CA ARG A 184 -0.91 -8.98 -12.63
C ARG A 184 -1.11 -10.45 -12.29
N SER A 185 -1.94 -11.19 -13.02
CA SER A 185 -2.04 -12.65 -12.87
C SER A 185 -0.71 -13.36 -13.17
N ARG A 186 0.15 -12.73 -13.99
CA ARG A 186 1.52 -13.15 -14.26
C ARG A 186 2.54 -12.55 -13.30
N THR A 187 2.10 -12.01 -12.16
CA THR A 187 2.94 -11.35 -11.14
C THR A 187 3.75 -10.16 -11.67
N MET A 188 3.31 -9.54 -12.78
CA MET A 188 3.96 -8.34 -13.32
C MET A 188 3.40 -7.07 -12.68
N VAL A 189 4.27 -6.09 -12.48
CA VAL A 189 3.89 -4.79 -11.92
C VAL A 189 3.23 -3.92 -12.99
N VAL A 190 2.04 -3.42 -12.69
CA VAL A 190 1.28 -2.52 -13.58
C VAL A 190 0.92 -1.24 -12.85
N LEU A 191 1.42 -0.12 -13.35
CA LEU A 191 1.12 1.21 -12.81
C LEU A 191 -0.01 1.87 -13.61
N CYS A 192 -1.19 1.98 -12.99
CA CYS A 192 -2.37 2.60 -13.59
C CYS A 192 -2.47 4.07 -13.20
N VAL A 193 -2.29 4.97 -14.15
CA VAL A 193 -2.33 6.42 -13.90
C VAL A 193 -3.37 7.10 -14.78
N ALA A 194 -4.17 7.96 -14.18
CA ALA A 194 -5.10 8.83 -14.90
C ALA A 194 -4.91 10.29 -14.51
N TYR A 195 -5.43 11.20 -15.33
CA TYR A 195 -5.35 12.64 -15.04
C TYR A 195 -6.34 13.07 -13.95
N SER A 196 -7.59 12.60 -14.01
CA SER A 196 -8.64 12.93 -13.03
C SER A 196 -8.86 11.80 -12.02
N GLY A 197 -9.35 12.16 -10.82
CA GLY A 197 -9.70 11.19 -9.78
C GLY A 197 -10.78 10.20 -10.21
N ILE A 198 -11.80 10.67 -10.93
CA ILE A 198 -12.88 9.81 -11.44
C ILE A 198 -12.33 8.80 -12.45
N ALA A 199 -11.44 9.22 -13.35
CA ALA A 199 -10.82 8.29 -14.31
C ALA A 199 -9.89 7.29 -13.62
N ALA A 200 -9.16 7.71 -12.58
CA ALA A 200 -8.31 6.82 -11.78
C ALA A 200 -9.13 5.72 -11.10
N GLN A 201 -10.28 6.06 -10.52
CA GLN A 201 -11.17 5.08 -9.87
C GLN A 201 -11.71 4.00 -10.81
N LEU A 202 -11.81 4.28 -12.11
CA LEU A 202 -12.27 3.31 -13.10
C LEU A 202 -11.17 2.32 -13.54
N LEU A 203 -9.92 2.61 -13.24
CA LEU A 203 -8.79 1.72 -13.53
C LEU A 203 -8.50 0.84 -12.31
N SER A 204 -8.25 -0.45 -12.54
CA SER A 204 -7.88 -1.38 -11.47
C SER A 204 -6.59 -0.92 -10.78
N GLY A 205 -6.67 -0.56 -9.50
CA GLY A 205 -5.56 0.03 -8.75
C GLY A 205 -5.11 1.41 -9.25
N GLY A 206 -5.98 2.15 -9.93
CA GLY A 206 -5.66 3.43 -10.55
C GLY A 206 -5.43 4.57 -9.55
N GLN A 207 -4.48 5.44 -9.88
CA GLN A 207 -4.18 6.66 -9.14
C GLN A 207 -4.13 7.89 -10.07
N THR A 208 -4.24 9.08 -9.47
CA THR A 208 -4.06 10.32 -10.24
C THR A 208 -2.59 10.59 -10.52
N THR A 209 -2.32 11.25 -11.64
CA THR A 209 -0.96 11.66 -12.06
C THR A 209 -0.27 12.46 -10.95
N HIS A 210 -1.00 13.33 -10.25
CA HIS A 210 -0.50 14.09 -9.11
C HIS A 210 -0.12 13.22 -7.91
N SER A 211 -0.96 12.22 -7.57
CA SER A 211 -0.69 11.33 -6.44
C SER A 211 0.50 10.40 -6.71
N THR A 212 0.57 9.86 -7.93
CA THR A 212 1.57 8.88 -8.35
C THR A 212 2.95 9.51 -8.53
N PHE A 213 3.03 10.64 -9.23
CA PHE A 213 4.32 11.27 -9.55
C PHE A 213 4.68 12.45 -8.64
N LYS A 214 3.88 12.72 -7.60
CA LYS A 214 4.10 13.82 -6.64
C LYS A 214 4.30 15.18 -7.32
N ILE A 215 3.55 15.43 -8.40
CA ILE A 215 3.63 16.70 -9.13
C ILE A 215 2.99 17.80 -8.27
N LEU A 216 3.85 18.64 -7.69
CA LEU A 216 3.45 19.83 -6.94
C LEU A 216 2.91 20.88 -7.90
N PHE A 217 1.76 21.45 -7.57
CA PHE A 217 1.31 22.67 -8.24
C PHE A 217 2.11 23.85 -7.68
N ASP A 218 2.92 24.50 -8.50
CA ASP A 218 3.52 25.78 -8.16
C ASP A 218 2.44 26.86 -8.25
N SER A 219 1.73 27.11 -7.14
CA SER A 219 0.74 28.18 -7.05
C SER A 219 1.42 29.53 -6.83
N LYS A 220 2.26 29.95 -7.78
CA LYS A 220 2.72 31.35 -7.91
C LYS A 220 2.15 32.00 -9.15
N THR A 221 0.84 32.23 -9.16
CA THR A 221 0.23 33.29 -9.99
C THR A 221 -1.01 33.84 -9.29
N GLY A 222 -0.80 34.66 -8.27
CA GLY A 222 -1.69 35.77 -7.97
C GLY A 222 -1.23 36.96 -8.81
N LYS A 223 -2.04 37.37 -9.78
CA LYS A 223 -2.04 38.74 -10.30
C LYS A 223 -3.19 39.48 -9.65
#